data_AF-A0A965WXQ9-F1
#
_entry.id   AF-A0A965WXQ9-F1
#
_cell.length_a   1.000
_cell.length_b   1.000
_cell.length_c   1.000
_cell.angle_alpha   90.00
_cell.angle_beta   90.00
_cell.angle_gamma   90.00
#
_symmetry.space_group_name_H-M   'P 1'
#
loop_
_entity.id
_entity.type
_entity.pdbx_description
1 polymer ?
#
loop_
_entity_poly.entity_id
_entity_poly.type
_entity_poly.pdbx_seq_one_letter_code
_entity_poly.pdbx_strand_id
1 'polypeptide(L)'
;MTEALAVTRYTLSVHTPAPEGAVFRIAVAADLHNRSGDAALAAIAREKPDCVVIAGDLIESCRPSELMEREMQGDLRQYSAGKRWLMRTVIRADAVLGGARRDSFDPENRKGFAFLQSAVRLAPVYYGLGNHEQYLSPQTKAQIRQTGATLLENASVPLQTALGKLHMGALTTLPDRKWLSSFCALSGLKVLICHHPEYFERFLDDQPLTLVLAGHAHGGQ
;
A
#
# COMPACT_ATOMS: atom_id res chain seq x y z
N MET A 1 -4.55 11.50 -24.43
CA MET A 1 -3.08 11.60 -24.32
C MET A 1 -2.69 10.69 -23.16
N THR A 2 -2.03 9.57 -23.42
CA THR A 2 -1.50 8.71 -22.34
C THR A 2 -0.31 9.45 -21.74
N GLU A 3 -0.44 9.91 -20.50
CA GLU A 3 0.72 10.44 -19.76
C GLU A 3 1.80 9.36 -19.74
N ALA A 4 2.97 9.70 -20.24
CA ALA A 4 4.13 8.81 -20.20
C ALA A 4 4.58 8.68 -18.74
N LEU A 5 4.88 7.46 -18.31
CA LEU A 5 5.47 7.21 -17.00
C LEU A 5 6.75 8.06 -16.83
N ALA A 6 6.77 8.89 -15.79
CA ALA A 6 7.96 9.65 -15.38
C ALA A 6 8.64 8.95 -14.19
N VAL A 7 9.98 8.94 -14.20
CA VAL A 7 10.79 8.41 -13.09
C VAL A 7 11.48 9.58 -12.40
N THR A 8 11.10 9.83 -11.15
CA THR A 8 11.73 10.84 -10.29
C THR A 8 12.74 10.16 -9.36
N ARG A 9 13.88 10.80 -9.14
CA ARG A 9 14.95 10.29 -8.26
C ARG A 9 15.23 11.28 -7.16
N TYR A 10 15.14 10.81 -5.93
CA TYR A 10 15.52 11.53 -4.72
C TYR A 10 16.81 10.93 -4.16
N THR A 11 17.70 11.77 -3.63
CA THR A 11 18.92 11.32 -2.94
C THR A 11 18.93 11.92 -1.55
N LEU A 12 18.99 11.06 -0.54
CA LEU A 12 19.06 11.43 0.87
C LEU A 12 20.41 10.98 1.43
N SER A 13 21.19 11.93 1.96
CA SER A 13 22.40 11.63 2.70
C SER A 13 22.05 11.30 4.15
N VAL A 14 22.58 10.19 4.67
CA VAL A 14 22.36 9.75 6.04
C VAL A 14 23.68 9.56 6.76
N HIS A 15 23.73 9.90 8.04
CA HIS A 15 24.89 9.60 8.88
C HIS A 15 24.85 8.14 9.32
N THR A 16 25.83 7.37 8.87
CA THR A 16 25.95 5.94 9.15
C THR A 16 27.44 5.55 9.26
N PRO A 17 27.80 4.49 10.01
CA PRO A 17 29.16 3.94 10.00
C PRO A 17 29.56 3.26 8.67
N ALA A 18 28.71 3.25 7.65
CA ALA A 18 29.01 2.67 6.36
C ALA A 18 30.16 3.41 5.62
N PRO A 19 30.88 2.72 4.71
CA PRO A 19 31.89 3.36 3.88
C PRO A 19 31.35 4.54 3.08
N GLU A 20 32.20 5.53 2.83
CA GLU A 20 31.85 6.67 1.98
C GLU A 20 31.46 6.19 0.58
N GLY A 21 30.34 6.70 0.06
CA GLY A 21 29.79 6.29 -1.22
C GLY A 21 28.96 5.00 -1.20
N ALA A 22 28.72 4.38 -0.04
CA ALA A 22 27.72 3.31 0.09
C ALA A 22 26.32 3.84 -0.27
N VAL A 23 25.58 3.08 -1.09
CA VAL A 23 24.24 3.45 -1.56
C VAL A 23 23.29 2.29 -1.31
N PHE A 24 22.08 2.61 -0.87
CA PHE A 24 20.95 1.69 -0.82
C PHE A 24 19.78 2.30 -1.60
N ARG A 25 19.36 1.63 -2.68
CA ARG A 25 18.34 2.10 -3.62
C ARG A 25 16.99 1.47 -3.30
N ILE A 26 16.00 2.31 -3.08
CA ILE A 26 14.61 1.90 -2.87
C ILE A 26 13.80 2.36 -4.08
N ALA A 27 13.14 1.44 -4.77
CA ALA A 27 12.11 1.79 -5.74
C ALA A 27 10.75 1.81 -5.05
N VAL A 28 9.95 2.85 -5.27
CA VAL A 28 8.63 3.01 -4.64
C VAL A 28 7.54 2.92 -5.70
N ALA A 29 6.50 2.14 -5.42
CA ALA A 29 5.28 2.06 -6.20
C ALA A 29 4.07 2.20 -5.27
N ALA A 30 3.03 2.89 -5.71
CA ALA A 30 1.81 3.13 -4.93
C ALA A 30 0.63 3.40 -5.86
N ASP A 31 -0.60 3.26 -5.35
CA ASP A 31 -1.84 3.76 -5.99
C ASP A 31 -2.06 3.21 -7.42
N LEU A 32 -1.66 1.96 -7.64
CA LEU A 32 -1.92 1.28 -8.92
C LEU A 32 -3.41 0.92 -9.06
N HIS A 33 -4.14 0.68 -7.95
CA HIS A 33 -5.55 0.28 -7.93
C HIS A 33 -5.86 -0.85 -8.92
N ASN A 34 -5.09 -1.93 -8.82
CA ASN A 34 -5.20 -3.10 -9.69
C ASN A 34 -5.15 -2.77 -11.21
N ARG A 35 -4.51 -1.66 -11.60
CA ARG A 35 -4.18 -1.38 -13.01
C ARG A 35 -2.89 -2.10 -13.42
N SER A 36 -2.62 -2.17 -14.72
CA SER A 36 -1.33 -2.72 -15.17
C SER A 36 -0.20 -1.82 -14.69
N GLY A 37 0.81 -2.43 -14.10
CA GLY A 37 2.06 -1.78 -13.72
C GLY A 37 3.23 -2.15 -14.63
N ASP A 38 3.00 -2.64 -15.86
CA ASP A 38 4.08 -3.12 -16.74
C ASP A 38 5.13 -2.06 -17.04
N ALA A 39 4.69 -0.81 -17.30
CA ALA A 39 5.60 0.31 -17.50
C ALA A 39 6.41 0.61 -16.22
N ALA A 40 5.75 0.56 -15.05
CA ALA A 40 6.41 0.77 -13.76
C ALA A 40 7.44 -0.34 -13.48
N LEU A 41 7.10 -1.61 -13.73
CA LEU A 41 8.04 -2.73 -13.62
C LEU A 41 9.25 -2.57 -14.54
N ALA A 42 9.03 -2.14 -15.79
CA ALA A 42 10.12 -1.89 -16.73
C ALA A 42 11.03 -0.74 -16.25
N ALA A 43 10.47 0.31 -15.66
CA ALA A 43 11.23 1.39 -15.05
C ALA A 43 12.02 0.92 -13.81
N ILE A 44 11.36 0.22 -12.88
CA ILE A 44 11.97 -0.36 -11.68
C ILE A 44 13.16 -1.25 -12.06
N ALA A 45 13.00 -2.12 -13.07
CA ALA A 45 14.07 -3.00 -13.53
C ALA A 45 15.30 -2.24 -14.04
N ARG A 46 15.12 -1.05 -14.65
CA ARG A 46 16.23 -0.22 -15.13
C ARG A 46 16.99 0.46 -13.99
N GLU A 47 16.31 0.79 -12.90
CA GLU A 47 16.93 1.42 -11.72
C GLU A 47 17.75 0.46 -10.87
N LYS A 48 17.57 -0.86 -11.03
CA LYS A 48 18.26 -1.91 -10.26
C LYS A 48 18.23 -1.65 -8.74
N PRO A 49 17.03 -1.56 -8.14
CA PRO A 49 16.91 -1.24 -6.73
C PRO A 49 17.37 -2.41 -5.85
N ASP A 50 17.81 -2.09 -4.63
CA ASP A 50 18.09 -3.08 -3.59
C ASP A 50 16.80 -3.65 -2.98
N CYS A 51 15.71 -2.85 -2.99
CA CYS A 51 14.36 -3.32 -2.68
C CYS A 51 13.27 -2.50 -3.37
N VAL A 52 12.08 -3.10 -3.48
CA VAL A 52 10.86 -2.43 -3.92
C VAL A 52 9.94 -2.24 -2.73
N VAL A 53 9.39 -1.04 -2.59
CA VAL A 53 8.40 -0.67 -1.58
C VAL A 53 7.05 -0.42 -2.27
N ILE A 54 6.00 -1.05 -1.75
CA ILE A 54 4.62 -0.77 -2.11
C ILE A 54 4.00 0.08 -0.99
N ALA A 55 3.70 1.35 -1.28
CA ALA A 55 3.13 2.31 -0.32
C ALA A 55 1.60 2.37 -0.36
N GLY A 56 0.98 1.20 -0.49
CA GLY A 56 -0.48 1.03 -0.46
C GLY A 56 -1.17 1.18 -1.82
N ASP A 57 -2.46 0.80 -1.81
CA ASP A 57 -3.41 0.88 -2.91
C ASP A 57 -2.91 0.22 -4.21
N LEU A 58 -2.26 -0.93 -4.08
CA LEU A 58 -1.89 -1.78 -5.20
C LEU A 58 -3.07 -2.64 -5.66
N ILE A 59 -3.85 -3.18 -4.72
CA ILE A 59 -5.05 -3.98 -4.98
C ILE A 59 -6.28 -3.33 -4.33
N GLU A 60 -7.46 -3.79 -4.73
CA GLU A 60 -8.72 -3.30 -4.17
C GLU A 60 -9.40 -4.35 -3.28
N SER A 61 -9.90 -3.92 -2.12
CA SER A 61 -10.83 -4.67 -1.30
C SER A 61 -12.23 -4.06 -1.45
N CYS A 62 -13.24 -4.88 -1.75
CA CYS A 62 -14.63 -4.44 -1.64
C CYS A 62 -14.95 -4.17 -0.18
N ARG A 63 -15.66 -3.07 0.09
CA ARG A 63 -16.22 -2.86 1.44
C ARG A 63 -17.25 -3.95 1.75
N PRO A 64 -17.42 -4.34 3.03
CA PRO A 64 -18.50 -5.24 3.43
C PRO A 64 -19.89 -4.76 2.99
N SER A 65 -20.13 -3.44 2.95
CA SER A 65 -21.37 -2.86 2.43
C SER A 65 -21.57 -3.11 0.93
N GLU A 66 -20.52 -3.00 0.13
CA GLU A 66 -20.54 -3.24 -1.32
C GLU A 66 -20.65 -4.74 -1.65
N LEU A 67 -20.03 -5.61 -0.85
CA LEU A 67 -20.23 -7.06 -0.90
C LEU A 67 -21.69 -7.41 -0.58
N MET A 68 -22.24 -6.82 0.49
CA MET A 68 -23.64 -7.01 0.87
C MET A 68 -24.60 -6.49 -0.20
N GLU A 69 -24.33 -5.34 -0.83
CA GLU A 69 -25.09 -4.84 -1.99
C GLU A 69 -25.05 -5.80 -3.17
N ARG A 70 -23.91 -6.46 -3.43
CA ARG A 70 -23.77 -7.45 -4.51
C ARG A 70 -24.43 -8.78 -4.20
N GLU A 71 -24.30 -9.29 -2.98
CA GLU A 71 -25.05 -10.47 -2.52
C GLU A 71 -26.56 -10.21 -2.57
N MET A 72 -26.97 -8.96 -2.29
CA MET A 72 -28.35 -8.50 -2.37
C MET A 72 -28.80 -8.07 -3.79
N GLN A 73 -27.92 -8.04 -4.78
CA GLN A 73 -28.32 -8.06 -6.20
C GLN A 73 -28.75 -9.47 -6.64
N GLY A 74 -28.51 -10.50 -5.80
CA GLY A 74 -29.31 -11.74 -5.80
C GLY A 74 -30.76 -11.49 -5.37
N ASP A 75 -31.66 -12.40 -5.74
CA ASP A 75 -33.12 -12.19 -5.78
C ASP A 75 -33.73 -11.62 -4.48
N LEU A 76 -33.91 -10.28 -4.42
CA LEU A 76 -34.52 -9.54 -3.32
C LEU A 76 -35.95 -10.00 -2.98
N ARG A 77 -36.57 -10.83 -3.83
CA ARG A 77 -37.88 -11.44 -3.59
C ARG A 77 -37.92 -12.28 -2.31
N GLN A 78 -36.78 -12.79 -1.83
CA GLN A 78 -36.73 -13.61 -0.62
C GLN A 78 -36.99 -12.87 0.69
N TYR A 79 -36.87 -11.52 0.72
CA TYR A 79 -37.02 -10.73 1.95
C TYR A 79 -38.40 -10.07 2.08
N SER A 80 -38.87 -9.84 3.31
CA SER A 80 -40.14 -9.15 3.57
C SER A 80 -40.09 -7.68 3.11
N ALA A 81 -41.26 -7.10 2.81
CA ALA A 81 -41.37 -5.74 2.26
C ALA A 81 -40.71 -4.66 3.15
N GLY A 82 -40.85 -4.77 4.49
CA GLY A 82 -40.22 -3.86 5.44
C GLY A 82 -38.69 -3.97 5.45
N LYS A 83 -38.14 -5.18 5.33
CA LYS A 83 -36.71 -5.42 5.28
C LYS A 83 -36.10 -4.89 3.97
N ARG A 84 -36.80 -5.06 2.84
CA ARG A 84 -36.43 -4.47 1.54
C ARG A 84 -36.42 -2.94 1.57
N TRP A 85 -37.40 -2.33 2.23
CA TRP A 85 -37.50 -0.87 2.34
C TRP A 85 -36.35 -0.29 3.17
N LEU A 86 -36.08 -0.85 4.35
CA LEU A 86 -34.96 -0.42 5.20
C LEU A 86 -33.61 -0.55 4.48
N MET A 87 -33.40 -1.67 3.80
CA MET A 87 -32.20 -1.93 3.00
C MET A 87 -32.00 -0.93 1.86
N ARG A 88 -33.07 -0.57 1.13
CA ARG A 88 -32.99 0.45 0.06
C ARG A 88 -32.62 1.84 0.58
N THR A 89 -33.01 2.16 1.80
CA THR A 89 -32.70 3.46 2.43
C THR A 89 -31.22 3.56 2.80
N VAL A 90 -30.63 2.48 3.34
CA VAL A 90 -29.19 2.44 3.69
C VAL A 90 -28.31 2.56 2.45
N ILE A 91 -28.61 1.81 1.39
CA ILE A 91 -27.87 1.82 0.11
C ILE A 91 -27.94 3.21 -0.56
N ARG A 92 -29.12 3.84 -0.56
CA ARG A 92 -29.29 5.17 -1.16
C ARG A 92 -28.57 6.27 -0.40
N ALA A 93 -28.40 6.14 0.91
CA ALA A 93 -27.66 7.12 1.71
C ALA A 93 -26.16 7.09 1.36
N ASP A 94 -25.59 5.90 1.12
CA ASP A 94 -24.17 5.73 0.83
C ASP A 94 -23.80 6.11 -0.62
N ALA A 95 -24.67 5.79 -1.59
CA ALA A 95 -24.49 6.16 -3.00
C ALA A 95 -24.50 7.68 -3.26
N VAL A 96 -25.06 8.47 -2.35
CA VAL A 96 -25.06 9.94 -2.42
C VAL A 96 -23.77 10.54 -1.83
N LEU A 97 -23.04 9.78 -1.01
CA LEU A 97 -21.81 10.22 -0.34
C LEU A 97 -20.51 9.74 -1.03
N GLY A 98 -20.55 8.66 -1.82
CA GLY A 98 -19.41 8.12 -2.55
C GLY A 98 -19.41 8.45 -4.04
N GLY A 99 -18.76 9.54 -4.42
CA GLY A 99 -18.64 9.96 -5.82
C GLY A 99 -17.67 9.11 -6.66
N ALA A 100 -18.07 8.93 -7.93
CA ALA A 100 -17.26 8.75 -9.14
C ALA A 100 -16.73 7.34 -9.56
N ARG A 101 -17.28 6.91 -10.71
CA ARG A 101 -16.67 6.19 -11.84
C ARG A 101 -16.17 4.75 -11.61
N ARG A 102 -17.03 3.81 -12.03
CA ARG A 102 -16.72 2.41 -12.35
C ARG A 102 -15.83 2.34 -13.61
N ASP A 103 -14.53 2.37 -13.46
CA ASP A 103 -13.63 1.73 -14.42
C ASP A 103 -13.31 0.32 -13.90
N SER A 104 -13.74 -0.71 -14.65
CA SER A 104 -13.32 -2.12 -14.59
C SER A 104 -12.77 -2.64 -13.24
N PHE A 105 -13.63 -2.74 -12.21
CA PHE A 105 -13.30 -3.47 -10.99
C PHE A 105 -13.05 -4.94 -11.32
N ASP A 106 -11.78 -5.38 -11.26
CA ASP A 106 -11.42 -6.79 -11.36
C ASP A 106 -11.45 -7.40 -9.94
N PRO A 107 -12.48 -8.21 -9.62
CA PRO A 107 -12.70 -8.73 -8.27
C PRO A 107 -11.62 -9.71 -7.81
N GLU A 108 -10.80 -10.20 -8.73
CA GLU A 108 -9.74 -11.17 -8.42
C GLU A 108 -8.38 -10.50 -8.22
N ASN A 109 -8.27 -9.18 -8.39
CA ASN A 109 -7.02 -8.44 -8.26
C ASN A 109 -5.88 -9.01 -9.12
N ARG A 110 -6.19 -9.56 -10.32
CA ARG A 110 -5.24 -10.31 -11.14
C ARG A 110 -4.02 -9.47 -11.52
N LYS A 111 -4.22 -8.19 -11.84
CA LYS A 111 -3.15 -7.30 -12.30
C LYS A 111 -2.24 -6.88 -11.13
N GLY A 112 -2.80 -6.58 -9.96
CA GLY A 112 -2.02 -6.28 -8.77
C GLY A 112 -1.21 -7.49 -8.29
N PHE A 113 -1.78 -8.70 -8.33
CA PHE A 113 -1.03 -9.92 -8.06
C PHE A 113 0.06 -10.19 -9.11
N ALA A 114 -0.22 -9.99 -10.40
CA ALA A 114 0.77 -10.11 -11.46
C ALA A 114 1.91 -9.10 -11.30
N PHE A 115 1.61 -7.89 -10.83
CA PHE A 115 2.60 -6.89 -10.47
C PHE A 115 3.49 -7.38 -9.33
N LEU A 116 2.92 -7.85 -8.21
CA LEU A 116 3.69 -8.37 -7.08
C LEU A 116 4.61 -9.52 -7.51
N GLN A 117 4.06 -10.51 -8.22
CA GLN A 117 4.81 -11.65 -8.73
C GLN A 117 5.98 -11.23 -9.61
N SER A 118 5.85 -10.12 -10.35
CA SER A 118 6.90 -9.60 -11.20
C SER A 118 7.92 -8.77 -10.42
N ALA A 119 7.47 -7.94 -9.48
CA ALA A 119 8.33 -7.12 -8.64
C ALA A 119 9.27 -7.96 -7.76
N VAL A 120 8.77 -9.07 -7.18
CA VAL A 120 9.60 -9.98 -6.34
C VAL A 120 10.73 -10.65 -7.12
N ARG A 121 10.62 -10.75 -8.45
CA ARG A 121 11.69 -11.29 -9.31
C ARG A 121 12.79 -10.26 -9.57
N LEU A 122 12.51 -8.97 -9.34
CA LEU A 122 13.46 -7.88 -9.53
C LEU A 122 14.26 -7.61 -8.25
N ALA A 123 13.60 -7.55 -7.10
CA ALA A 123 14.21 -7.33 -5.79
C ALA A 123 13.25 -7.74 -4.65
N PRO A 124 13.71 -7.87 -3.39
CA PRO A 124 12.82 -8.03 -2.25
C PRO A 124 11.74 -6.94 -2.19
N VAL A 125 10.48 -7.35 -1.95
CA VAL A 125 9.32 -6.46 -1.91
C VAL A 125 8.81 -6.31 -0.48
N TYR A 126 8.66 -5.06 -0.03
CA TYR A 126 8.02 -4.70 1.25
C TYR A 126 6.74 -3.93 0.97
N TYR A 127 5.65 -4.37 1.59
CA TYR A 127 4.31 -3.91 1.22
C TYR A 127 3.55 -3.40 2.44
N GLY A 128 3.27 -2.09 2.46
CA GLY A 128 2.33 -1.46 3.39
C GLY A 128 0.96 -1.29 2.76
N LEU A 129 -0.10 -1.39 3.57
CA LEU A 129 -1.49 -1.32 3.10
C LEU A 129 -2.00 0.12 2.99
N GLY A 130 -2.76 0.38 1.93
CA GLY A 130 -3.53 1.62 1.73
C GLY A 130 -5.01 1.50 2.10
N ASN A 131 -5.77 2.57 1.84
CA ASN A 131 -7.19 2.62 2.25
C ASN A 131 -8.11 1.75 1.41
N HIS A 132 -7.73 1.43 0.17
CA HIS A 132 -8.42 0.42 -0.62
C HIS A 132 -8.15 -1.01 -0.11
N GLU A 133 -7.22 -1.18 0.81
CA GLU A 133 -6.71 -2.49 1.26
C GLU A 133 -6.99 -2.76 2.75
N GLN A 134 -7.67 -1.83 3.43
CA GLN A 134 -7.94 -1.90 4.86
C GLN A 134 -8.81 -3.11 5.28
N TYR A 135 -9.63 -3.64 4.37
CA TYR A 135 -10.55 -4.75 4.62
C TYR A 135 -10.15 -6.04 3.92
N LEU A 136 -8.87 -6.19 3.56
CA LEU A 136 -8.40 -7.43 2.94
C LEU A 136 -8.67 -8.65 3.83
N SER A 137 -9.23 -9.70 3.22
CA SER A 137 -9.47 -10.97 3.89
C SER A 137 -8.15 -11.65 4.31
N PRO A 138 -8.15 -12.48 5.36
CA PRO A 138 -6.98 -13.29 5.71
C PRO A 138 -6.44 -14.12 4.53
N GLN A 139 -7.33 -14.63 3.67
CA GLN A 139 -7.01 -15.38 2.46
C GLN A 139 -6.25 -14.50 1.46
N THR A 140 -6.74 -13.29 1.18
CA THR A 140 -6.07 -12.35 0.27
C THR A 140 -4.70 -11.93 0.82
N LYS A 141 -4.58 -11.69 2.13
CA LYS A 141 -3.29 -11.42 2.78
C LYS A 141 -2.33 -12.61 2.67
N ALA A 142 -2.83 -13.84 2.77
CA ALA A 142 -2.03 -15.04 2.53
C ALA A 142 -1.58 -15.14 1.07
N GLN A 143 -2.44 -14.82 0.11
CA GLN A 143 -2.09 -14.77 -1.31
C GLN A 143 -0.99 -13.73 -1.59
N ILE A 144 -1.07 -12.55 -0.98
CA ILE A 144 0.00 -11.53 -1.07
C ILE A 144 1.33 -12.13 -0.60
N ARG A 145 1.34 -12.76 0.58
CA ARG A 145 2.56 -13.39 1.13
C ARG A 145 3.08 -14.53 0.24
N GLN A 146 2.18 -15.32 -0.36
CA GLN A 146 2.53 -16.39 -1.31
C GLN A 146 3.21 -15.89 -2.58
N THR A 147 3.03 -14.61 -2.96
CA THR A 147 3.80 -14.02 -4.07
C THR A 147 5.29 -13.90 -3.75
N GLY A 148 5.68 -13.92 -2.47
CA GLY A 148 7.04 -13.62 -2.00
C GLY A 148 7.19 -12.20 -1.44
N ALA A 149 6.16 -11.36 -1.53
CA ALA A 149 6.15 -10.03 -0.91
C ALA A 149 6.05 -10.12 0.62
N THR A 150 6.81 -9.26 1.32
CA THR A 150 6.73 -9.11 2.77
C THR A 150 5.64 -8.09 3.10
N LEU A 151 4.45 -8.59 3.47
CA LEU A 151 3.33 -7.77 3.93
C LEU A 151 3.57 -7.30 5.37
N LEU A 152 3.60 -5.97 5.56
CA LEU A 152 3.85 -5.31 6.85
C LEU A 152 2.57 -4.57 7.30
N GLU A 153 2.07 -4.94 8.47
CA GLU A 153 0.82 -4.39 9.04
C GLU A 153 1.08 -3.94 10.47
N ASN A 154 1.38 -2.65 10.69
CA ASN A 154 1.90 -2.16 11.97
C ASN A 154 3.05 -3.06 12.45
N ALA A 155 3.97 -3.36 11.51
CA ALA A 155 5.03 -4.34 11.68
C ALA A 155 6.29 -3.87 10.96
N SER A 156 7.44 -4.40 11.39
CA SER A 156 8.73 -4.11 10.75
C SER A 156 9.60 -5.34 10.62
N VAL A 157 10.56 -5.26 9.70
CA VAL A 157 11.61 -6.26 9.50
C VAL A 157 12.99 -5.60 9.50
N PRO A 158 14.00 -6.20 10.14
CA PRO A 158 15.37 -5.74 10.07
C PRO A 158 16.03 -6.20 8.76
N LEU A 159 16.78 -5.30 8.13
CA LEU A 159 17.55 -5.51 6.91
C LEU A 159 19.02 -5.21 7.17
N GLN A 160 19.90 -6.06 6.67
CA GLN A 160 21.32 -5.77 6.60
C GLN A 160 21.61 -5.15 5.22
N THR A 161 22.05 -3.90 5.21
CA THR A 161 22.26 -3.13 3.98
C THR A 161 23.71 -2.66 3.86
N ALA A 162 24.07 -2.11 2.71
CA ALA A 162 25.33 -1.41 2.53
C ALA A 162 25.49 -0.21 3.49
N LEU A 163 24.37 0.37 3.95
CA LEU A 163 24.33 1.47 4.92
C LEU A 163 24.30 0.98 6.38
N GLY A 164 24.51 -0.31 6.63
CA GLY A 164 24.38 -0.92 7.95
C GLY A 164 22.95 -1.42 8.22
N LYS A 165 22.58 -1.46 9.50
CA LYS A 165 21.28 -1.98 9.94
C LYS A 165 20.16 -0.98 9.61
N LEU A 166 19.18 -1.44 8.83
CA LEU A 166 17.98 -0.70 8.47
C LEU A 166 16.75 -1.45 8.95
N HIS A 167 15.76 -0.73 9.46
CA HIS A 167 14.45 -1.26 9.81
C HIS A 167 13.42 -0.75 8.81
N MET A 168 12.78 -1.68 8.09
CA MET A 168 11.68 -1.40 7.17
C MET A 168 10.38 -1.65 7.91
N GLY A 169 9.60 -0.61 8.19
CA GLY A 169 8.32 -0.69 8.90
C GLY A 169 7.16 -0.20 8.04
N ALA A 170 5.94 -0.64 8.34
CA ALA A 170 4.74 -0.06 7.72
C ALA A 170 3.62 0.18 8.73
N LEU A 171 3.00 1.36 8.66
CA LEU A 171 1.72 1.66 9.29
C LEU A 171 0.57 1.24 8.38
N THR A 172 -0.48 0.70 8.97
CA THR A 172 -1.77 0.55 8.26
C THR A 172 -2.56 1.86 8.29
N THR A 173 -3.69 1.91 7.59
CA THR A 173 -4.64 3.03 7.67
C THR A 173 -5.23 3.25 9.06
N LEU A 174 -5.18 2.23 9.93
CA LEU A 174 -5.45 2.34 11.36
C LEU A 174 -4.11 2.30 12.11
N PRO A 175 -3.45 3.46 12.30
CA PRO A 175 -2.09 3.50 12.81
C PRO A 175 -2.03 3.07 14.28
N ASP A 176 -1.18 2.08 14.59
CA ASP A 176 -0.87 1.71 15.96
C ASP A 176 0.27 2.60 16.51
N ARG A 177 -0.10 3.55 17.36
CA ARG A 177 0.84 4.48 17.99
C ARG A 177 1.78 3.83 19.00
N LYS A 178 1.38 2.73 19.64
CA LYS A 178 2.25 1.98 20.57
C LYS A 178 3.32 1.24 19.80
N TRP A 179 2.92 0.58 18.71
CA TRP A 179 3.86 -0.05 17.79
C TRP A 179 4.83 0.98 17.20
N LEU A 180 4.32 2.12 16.71
CA LEU A 180 5.16 3.19 16.16
C LEU A 180 6.20 3.66 17.18
N SER A 181 5.81 3.89 18.43
CA SER A 181 6.75 4.28 19.49
C SER A 181 7.85 3.23 19.71
N SER A 182 7.50 1.95 19.69
CA SER A 182 8.45 0.85 19.81
C SER A 182 9.38 0.76 18.59
N PHE A 183 8.86 1.01 17.38
CA PHE A 183 9.64 1.08 16.15
C PHE A 183 10.64 2.24 16.16
N CYS A 184 10.21 3.43 16.59
CA CYS A 184 11.06 4.62 16.72
C CYS A 184 12.22 4.41 17.71
N ALA A 185 12.00 3.60 18.76
CA ALA A 185 13.01 3.25 19.76
C ALA A 185 14.09 2.29 19.25
N LEU A 186 13.92 1.67 18.06
CA LEU A 186 14.94 0.79 17.48
C LEU A 186 16.20 1.57 17.08
N SER A 187 17.35 0.94 17.24
CA SER A 187 18.64 1.46 16.78
C SER A 187 18.88 1.15 15.30
N GLY A 188 19.56 2.07 14.61
CA GLY A 188 19.81 1.99 13.17
C GLY A 188 18.86 2.88 12.35
N LEU A 189 18.92 2.74 11.03
CA LEU A 189 18.09 3.51 10.10
C LEU A 189 16.65 3.00 10.16
N LYS A 190 15.67 3.90 10.04
CA LYS A 190 14.24 3.58 10.10
C LYS A 190 13.53 4.17 8.90
N VAL A 191 13.12 3.29 7.99
CA VAL A 191 12.27 3.65 6.85
C VAL A 191 10.85 3.21 7.17
N LEU A 192 9.93 4.17 7.17
CA LEU A 192 8.52 3.94 7.46
C LEU A 192 7.70 4.08 6.18
N ILE A 193 6.95 3.04 5.87
CA ILE A 193 5.90 3.06 4.85
C ILE A 193 4.61 3.49 5.54
N CYS A 194 3.95 4.50 4.99
CA CYS A 194 2.56 4.79 5.33
C CYS A 194 1.80 5.05 4.03
N HIS A 195 0.48 4.94 4.06
CA HIS A 195 -0.29 5.32 2.88
C HIS A 195 -0.71 6.79 2.94
N HIS A 196 -1.00 7.28 4.14
CA HIS A 196 -1.50 8.63 4.42
C HIS A 196 -0.36 9.63 4.64
N PRO A 197 -0.05 10.53 3.69
CA PRO A 197 0.98 11.56 3.86
C PRO A 197 0.62 12.55 4.98
N GLU A 198 -0.67 12.76 5.26
CA GLU A 198 -1.15 13.61 6.35
C GLU A 198 -0.70 13.13 7.75
N TYR A 199 -0.23 11.89 7.88
CA TYR A 199 0.37 11.40 9.13
C TYR A 199 1.69 12.10 9.43
N PHE A 200 2.38 12.60 8.41
CA PHE A 200 3.65 13.29 8.59
C PHE A 200 3.48 14.53 9.47
N GLU A 201 2.66 15.48 9.02
CA GLU A 201 2.39 16.73 9.74
C GLU A 201 1.65 16.53 11.07
N ARG A 202 0.93 15.41 11.21
CA ARG A 202 0.15 15.15 12.44
C ARG A 202 1.00 14.57 13.56
N PHE A 203 1.95 13.69 13.24
CA PHE A 203 2.64 12.92 14.27
C PHE A 203 3.92 12.17 13.88
N LEU A 204 4.44 12.31 12.65
CA LEU A 204 5.69 11.65 12.26
C LEU A 204 6.87 12.63 12.13
N ASP A 205 6.59 13.93 12.01
CA ASP A 205 7.61 14.97 11.82
C ASP A 205 8.59 15.11 13.00
N ASP A 206 8.12 14.84 14.22
CA ASP A 206 8.91 14.84 15.45
C ASP A 206 9.56 13.48 15.78
N GLN A 207 9.31 12.45 14.97
CA GLN A 207 9.79 11.10 15.23
C GLN A 207 11.20 10.88 14.69
N PRO A 208 12.03 10.03 15.36
CA PRO A 208 13.40 9.74 14.94
C PRO A 208 13.43 8.76 13.75
N LEU A 209 12.75 9.10 12.66
CA LEU A 209 12.66 8.34 11.42
C LEU A 209 13.71 8.85 10.43
N THR A 210 14.25 7.96 9.61
CA THR A 210 15.20 8.32 8.56
C THR A 210 14.49 8.79 7.30
N LEU A 211 13.41 8.09 6.94
CA LEU A 211 12.63 8.34 5.73
C LEU A 211 11.20 7.87 5.93
N VAL A 212 10.23 8.66 5.46
CA VAL A 212 8.83 8.26 5.35
C VAL A 212 8.48 8.16 3.87
N LEU A 213 7.89 7.03 3.47
CA LEU A 213 7.44 6.74 2.11
C LEU A 213 5.91 6.68 2.13
N ALA A 214 5.26 7.67 1.52
CA ALA A 214 3.81 7.81 1.49
C ALA A 214 3.21 7.63 0.09
N GLY A 215 2.02 7.03 0.02
CA GLY A 215 1.16 6.98 -1.18
C GLY A 215 0.05 8.04 -1.13
N HIS A 216 -1.13 7.72 -1.69
CA HIS A 216 -2.41 8.46 -1.59
C HIS A 216 -2.49 9.81 -2.32
N ALA A 217 -1.36 10.51 -2.49
CA ALA A 217 -1.30 11.70 -3.33
C ALA A 217 -1.28 11.28 -4.82
N HIS A 218 -2.46 11.12 -5.43
CA HIS A 218 -2.64 10.82 -6.85
C HIS A 218 -2.06 11.97 -7.71
N GLY A 219 -0.77 11.90 -8.04
CA GLY A 219 -0.05 12.96 -8.75
C GLY A 219 1.40 13.16 -8.31
N GLY A 220 1.83 12.46 -7.26
CA GLY A 220 3.17 12.59 -6.70
C GLY A 220 3.28 13.74 -5.69
N GLN A 221 4.36 13.70 -4.92
CA GLN A 221 4.91 14.80 -4.12
C GLN A 221 6.33 15.10 -4.59
#